data_AF-A0A0S8IEH5-F1
#
_entry.id   AF-A0A0S8IEH5-F1
#
_cell.length_a   1.000
_cell.length_b   1.000
_cell.length_c   1.000
_cell.angle_alpha   90.00
_cell.angle_beta   90.00
_cell.angle_gamma   90.00
#
_symmetry.space_group_name_H-M   'P 1'
#
loop_
_entity.id
_entity.type
_entity.pdbx_description
1 polymer ?
#
loop_
_entity_poly.entity_id
_entity_poly.type
_entity_poly.pdbx_seq_one_letter_code
_entity_poly.pdbx_strand_id
1 'polypeptide(L)'
;MPTTGIITGHEIGKNKTGTKDVVLLQVRITDKDDIQTVELMSNSGYNAIPPVGARVLIVQVTPSWKIGITESDNIPPSVDEGEVEIYSQENDTIKAFILLLKSGIIELNGNNDFAVRFTALETGLQAFITDLNTKLAAAFTGVGGSWPGTSLDISGAKVDEVKLP
;
A
#
# COMPACT_ATOMS: atom_id res chain seq x y z
N MET A 1 3.15 28.48 -18.55
CA MET A 1 2.35 27.36 -19.07
C MET A 1 2.88 26.09 -18.43
N PRO A 2 2.04 25.12 -18.04
CA PRO A 2 2.53 23.85 -17.57
C PRO A 2 3.27 23.13 -18.70
N THR A 3 4.43 22.53 -18.40
CA THR A 3 5.24 21.81 -19.38
C THR A 3 5.24 20.33 -19.02
N THR A 4 5.19 19.46 -20.02
CA THR A 4 5.28 18.00 -19.82
C THR A 4 6.71 17.54 -20.08
N GLY A 5 7.22 16.63 -19.26
CA GLY A 5 8.53 16.01 -19.46
C GLY A 5 8.48 14.49 -19.35
N ILE A 6 9.60 13.84 -19.69
CA ILE A 6 9.80 12.38 -19.58
C ILE A 6 10.85 12.12 -18.52
N ILE A 7 10.55 11.24 -17.57
CA ILE A 7 11.50 10.82 -16.54
C ILE A 7 12.61 9.99 -17.19
N THR A 8 13.86 10.35 -16.92
CA THR A 8 15.08 9.70 -17.42
C THR A 8 15.89 9.04 -16.32
N GLY A 9 15.62 9.38 -15.06
CA GLY A 9 16.24 8.80 -13.88
C GLY A 9 15.62 9.39 -12.62
N HIS A 10 16.00 8.84 -11.47
CA HIS A 10 15.60 9.35 -10.16
C HIS A 10 16.69 9.05 -9.13
N GLU A 11 16.68 9.80 -8.03
CA GLU A 11 17.50 9.53 -6.85
C GLU A 11 16.77 10.00 -5.57
N ILE A 12 17.20 9.48 -4.43
CA ILE A 12 16.80 10.04 -3.13
C ILE A 12 17.84 11.11 -2.77
N GLY A 13 17.37 12.34 -2.62
CA GLY A 13 18.21 13.49 -2.26
C GLY A 13 17.51 14.39 -1.26
N LYS A 14 18.17 15.50 -0.88
CA LYS A 14 17.55 16.48 0.01
C LYS A 14 16.63 17.42 -0.75
N ASN A 15 15.51 17.76 -0.13
CA ASN A 15 14.59 18.77 -0.63
C ASN A 15 15.26 20.15 -0.73
N LYS A 16 14.57 21.14 -1.33
CA LYS A 16 15.13 22.50 -1.51
C LYS A 16 15.72 23.13 -0.24
N THR A 17 15.21 22.81 0.94
CA THR A 17 15.70 23.35 2.23
C THR A 17 16.84 22.54 2.84
N GLY A 18 17.21 21.39 2.27
CA GLY A 18 18.27 20.54 2.79
C GLY A 18 17.86 19.66 3.96
N THR A 19 16.59 19.66 4.36
CA THR A 19 16.14 19.14 5.66
C THR A 19 15.49 17.76 5.58
N LYS A 20 14.85 17.42 4.46
CA LYS A 20 14.10 16.17 4.28
C LYS A 20 14.61 15.39 3.07
N ASP A 21 14.64 14.07 3.15
CA ASP A 21 14.84 13.21 2.00
C ASP A 21 13.57 13.15 1.14
N VAL A 22 13.73 13.33 -0.17
CA VAL A 22 12.67 13.36 -1.19
C VAL A 22 13.14 12.66 -2.45
N VAL A 23 12.18 12.28 -3.31
CA VAL A 23 12.48 11.75 -4.64
C VAL A 23 12.78 12.92 -5.57
N LEU A 24 14.00 12.95 -6.09
CA LEU A 24 14.43 13.87 -7.14
C LEU A 24 14.34 13.15 -8.48
N LEU A 25 13.58 13.70 -9.41
CA LEU A 25 13.42 13.16 -10.76
C LEU A 25 14.33 13.90 -11.72
N GLN A 26 15.04 13.16 -12.57
CA GLN A 26 15.74 13.69 -13.73
C GLN A 26 14.77 13.68 -14.91
N VAL A 27 14.29 14.85 -15.33
CA VAL A 27 13.22 14.98 -16.32
C VAL A 27 13.73 15.68 -17.57
N ARG A 28 13.55 15.02 -18.71
CA ARG A 28 13.79 15.60 -20.03
C ARG A 28 12.55 16.39 -20.47
N ILE A 29 12.71 17.68 -20.73
CA ILE A 29 11.58 18.58 -21.03
C ILE A 29 11.41 18.81 -22.54
N THR A 30 12.49 19.20 -23.24
CA THR A 30 12.41 19.55 -24.67
C THR A 30 13.25 18.61 -25.54
N ASP A 31 14.56 18.80 -25.60
CA ASP A 31 15.50 17.96 -26.34
C ASP A 31 16.26 16.99 -25.42
N LYS A 32 17.12 16.14 -25.99
CA LYS A 32 17.83 15.10 -25.23
C LYS A 32 18.81 15.64 -24.20
N ASP A 33 19.19 16.91 -24.30
CA ASP A 33 20.22 17.52 -23.46
C ASP A 33 19.60 18.47 -22.40
N ASP A 34 18.33 18.87 -22.55
CA ASP A 34 17.53 19.57 -21.53
C ASP A 34 16.97 18.61 -20.46
N ILE A 35 17.89 18.14 -19.60
CA ILE A 35 17.58 17.35 -18.40
C ILE A 35 17.56 18.27 -17.18
N GLN A 36 16.44 18.29 -16.47
CA GLN A 36 16.27 19.09 -15.26
C GLN A 36 15.95 18.20 -14.07
N THR A 37 16.52 18.53 -12.92
CA THR A 37 16.19 17.89 -11.65
C THR A 37 14.96 18.57 -11.06
N VAL A 38 13.90 17.81 -10.81
CA VAL A 38 12.66 18.30 -10.22
C VAL A 38 12.30 17.46 -8.99
N GLU A 39 11.85 18.11 -7.93
CA GLU A 39 11.32 17.44 -6.74
C GLU A 39 9.94 16.86 -7.05
N LEU A 40 9.74 15.57 -6.79
CA LEU A 40 8.42 14.96 -6.83
C LEU A 40 7.67 15.34 -5.54
N MET A 41 6.61 16.12 -5.70
CA MET A 41 5.70 16.45 -4.61
C MET A 41 4.66 15.33 -4.49
N SER A 42 4.71 14.58 -3.39
CA SER A 42 3.73 13.54 -3.07
C SER A 42 2.69 14.07 -2.08
N ASN A 43 1.50 13.45 -2.08
CA ASN A 43 0.49 13.68 -1.05
C ASN A 43 0.80 12.84 0.19
N SER A 44 0.48 13.37 1.37
CA SER A 44 0.53 12.65 2.64
C SER A 44 -0.29 11.37 2.55
N GLY A 45 0.24 10.27 3.09
CA GLY A 45 -0.39 8.96 2.97
C GLY A 45 -0.18 8.26 1.62
N TYR A 46 0.67 8.82 0.74
CA TYR A 46 0.94 8.28 -0.58
C TYR A 46 2.43 8.38 -0.94
N ASN A 47 3.08 7.23 -1.10
CA ASN A 47 4.44 7.12 -1.61
C ASN A 47 4.42 6.43 -2.96
N ALA A 48 5.09 7.03 -3.95
CA ALA A 48 5.28 6.42 -5.24
C ALA A 48 6.61 6.87 -5.84
N ILE A 49 7.33 5.95 -6.47
CA ILE A 49 8.45 6.28 -7.34
C ILE A 49 8.04 5.92 -8.78
N PRO A 50 7.67 6.92 -9.61
CA PRO A 50 7.25 6.67 -10.98
C PRO A 50 8.41 6.06 -11.80
N PRO A 51 8.13 5.11 -12.70
CA PRO A 51 9.16 4.45 -13.49
C PRO A 51 9.79 5.41 -14.50
N VAL A 52 11.03 5.12 -14.88
CA VAL A 52 11.72 5.76 -16.00
C VAL A 52 10.86 5.60 -17.26
N GLY A 53 10.73 6.69 -18.03
CA GLY A 53 9.85 6.76 -19.19
C GLY A 53 8.44 7.26 -18.90
N ALA A 54 8.02 7.37 -17.63
CA ALA A 54 6.75 8.00 -17.29
C ALA A 54 6.74 9.49 -17.66
N ARG A 55 5.54 10.02 -17.92
CA ARG A 55 5.33 11.45 -18.23
C ARG A 55 4.91 12.18 -16.95
N VAL A 56 5.48 13.35 -16.72
CA VAL A 56 5.16 14.21 -15.57
C VAL A 56 4.75 15.60 -16.02
N LEU A 57 3.81 16.20 -15.27
CA LEU A 57 3.41 17.59 -15.45
C LEU A 57 4.23 18.47 -14.51
N ILE A 58 4.97 19.43 -15.08
CA ILE A 58 5.75 20.39 -14.33
C ILE A 58 4.94 21.69 -14.26
N VAL A 59 4.54 22.09 -13.05
CA VAL A 59 3.73 23.29 -12.82
C VAL A 59 4.59 24.38 -12.18
N GLN A 60 4.69 25.52 -12.87
CA GLN A 60 5.31 26.73 -12.35
C GLN A 60 4.23 27.66 -11.79
N VAL A 61 4.22 27.87 -10.46
CA VAL A 61 3.07 28.43 -9.72
C VAL A 61 2.90 29.97 -9.78
N THR A 62 3.91 30.73 -10.21
CA THR A 62 3.96 32.23 -10.25
C THR A 62 4.31 32.94 -8.92
N PRO A 63 4.68 34.25 -8.93
CA PRO A 63 5.07 35.01 -7.73
C PRO A 63 3.92 35.47 -6.81
N SER A 64 2.68 35.59 -7.30
CA SER A 64 1.64 36.38 -6.62
C SER A 64 0.43 35.59 -6.13
N TRP A 65 0.30 34.31 -6.52
CA TRP A 65 -0.77 33.42 -6.09
C TRP A 65 -0.17 32.05 -5.78
N LYS A 66 -0.66 31.39 -4.73
CA LYS A 66 -0.23 30.05 -4.33
C LYS A 66 -1.44 29.12 -4.28
N ILE A 67 -1.37 28.01 -5.00
CA ILE A 67 -2.35 26.91 -4.91
C ILE A 67 -1.63 25.78 -4.20
N GLY A 68 -2.20 25.27 -3.11
CA GLY A 68 -1.75 24.02 -2.47
C GLY A 68 -2.27 22.85 -3.29
N ILE A 69 -1.37 22.11 -3.94
CA ILE A 69 -1.73 20.96 -4.80
C ILE A 69 -1.27 19.64 -4.16
N THR A 70 -0.47 19.70 -3.09
CA THR A 70 0.10 18.55 -2.38
C THR A 70 0.42 18.92 -0.92
N GLU A 71 0.09 18.06 0.03
CA GLU A 71 0.67 18.10 1.38
C GLU A 71 1.76 17.02 1.46
N SER A 72 3.00 17.41 1.70
CA SER A 72 4.08 16.45 1.99
C SER A 72 4.10 16.24 3.51
N ASP A 73 4.10 15.00 3.96
CA ASP A 73 4.39 14.67 5.36
C ASP A 73 5.91 14.67 5.62
N ASN A 74 6.38 14.20 6.77
CA ASN A 74 7.82 14.03 7.02
C ASN A 74 8.29 12.58 6.81
N ILE A 75 7.49 11.72 6.18
CA ILE A 75 7.87 10.34 5.95
C ILE A 75 8.87 10.27 4.79
N PRO A 76 10.04 9.63 4.96
CA PRO A 76 10.97 9.39 3.86
C PRO A 76 10.39 8.43 2.83
N PRO A 77 10.73 8.57 1.54
CA PRO A 77 10.37 7.59 0.53
C PRO A 77 10.92 6.20 0.90
N SER A 78 10.06 5.18 0.85
CA SER A 78 10.33 3.81 1.29
C SER A 78 10.23 2.75 0.18
N VAL A 79 9.66 3.11 -0.98
CA VAL A 79 9.30 2.16 -2.04
C VAL A 79 10.32 2.15 -3.18
N ASP A 80 10.39 1.06 -3.94
CA ASP A 80 11.22 0.97 -5.15
C ASP A 80 10.56 1.67 -6.36
N GLU A 81 11.34 1.83 -7.43
CA GLU A 81 10.83 2.23 -8.75
C GLU A 81 9.67 1.33 -9.22
N GLY A 82 8.57 1.96 -9.62
CA GLY A 82 7.37 1.29 -10.12
C GLY A 82 6.43 0.78 -9.03
N GLU A 83 6.77 1.01 -7.76
CA GLU A 83 5.95 0.63 -6.61
C GLU A 83 5.14 1.81 -6.06
N VAL A 84 4.05 1.48 -5.39
CA VAL A 84 3.14 2.45 -4.77
C VAL A 84 2.77 1.96 -3.38
N GLU A 85 2.92 2.82 -2.39
CA GLU A 85 2.48 2.58 -1.02
C GLU A 85 1.43 3.62 -0.64
N ILE A 86 0.29 3.13 -0.14
CA ILE A 86 -0.78 3.94 0.46
C ILE A 86 -0.77 3.64 1.94
N TYR A 87 -0.67 4.67 2.79
CA TYR A 87 -0.51 4.48 4.22
C TYR A 87 -1.31 5.47 5.06
N SER A 88 -1.50 5.08 6.31
CA SER A 88 -1.93 5.95 7.41
C SER A 88 -0.73 6.23 8.32
N GLN A 89 -0.72 7.41 8.95
CA GLN A 89 0.36 7.80 9.84
C GLN A 89 -0.14 8.56 11.07
N GLU A 90 0.70 8.58 12.10
CA GLU A 90 0.55 9.41 13.29
C GLU A 90 1.96 9.85 13.72
N ASN A 91 2.18 11.16 13.90
CA ASN A 91 3.46 11.74 14.31
C ASN A 91 4.65 11.22 13.48
N ASP A 92 4.56 11.36 12.15
CA ASP A 92 5.59 10.97 11.19
C ASP A 92 5.94 9.46 11.20
N THR A 93 5.04 8.63 11.74
CA THR A 93 5.19 7.17 11.80
C THR A 93 4.05 6.48 11.08
N ILE A 94 4.38 5.62 10.11
CA ILE A 94 3.39 4.77 9.42
C ILE A 94 2.76 3.79 10.42
N LYS A 95 1.42 3.70 10.40
CA LYS A 95 0.64 2.81 11.28
C LYS A 95 0.04 1.61 10.56
N ALA A 96 -0.36 1.82 9.30
CA ALA A 96 -0.87 0.77 8.43
C ALA A 96 -0.64 1.17 6.98
N PHE A 97 -0.42 0.19 6.10
CA PHE A 97 -0.17 0.44 4.69
C PHE A 97 -0.64 -0.69 3.76
N ILE A 98 -0.81 -0.31 2.49
CA ILE A 98 -1.00 -1.18 1.33
C ILE A 98 0.15 -0.89 0.39
N LEU A 99 0.96 -1.91 0.08
CA LEU A 99 2.08 -1.80 -0.84
C LEU A 99 1.78 -2.57 -2.13
N LEU A 100 1.83 -1.87 -3.26
CA LEU A 100 1.66 -2.40 -4.60
C LEU A 100 3.05 -2.60 -5.21
N LEU A 101 3.48 -3.86 -5.29
CA LEU A 101 4.80 -4.22 -5.81
C LEU A 101 4.80 -4.24 -7.34
N LYS A 102 5.95 -3.95 -7.95
CA LYS A 102 6.16 -4.04 -9.41
C LYS A 102 5.97 -5.45 -9.98
N SER A 103 6.01 -6.47 -9.11
CA SER A 103 5.70 -7.86 -9.46
C SER A 103 4.20 -8.13 -9.66
N GLY A 104 3.33 -7.19 -9.30
CA GLY A 104 1.87 -7.36 -9.29
C GLY A 104 1.31 -7.90 -7.97
N ILE A 105 2.16 -8.09 -6.95
CA ILE A 105 1.74 -8.49 -5.60
C ILE A 105 1.25 -7.28 -4.81
N ILE A 106 0.22 -7.49 -3.99
CA ILE A 106 -0.28 -6.51 -3.02
C ILE A 106 0.09 -7.01 -1.62
N GLU A 107 0.90 -6.25 -0.88
CA GLU A 107 1.19 -6.51 0.52
C GLU A 107 0.33 -5.62 1.43
N LEU A 108 -0.20 -6.21 2.50
CA LEU A 108 -0.95 -5.51 3.54
C LEU A 108 -0.14 -5.57 4.83
N ASN A 109 0.25 -4.40 5.36
CA ASN A 109 1.03 -4.28 6.61
C ASN A 109 2.31 -5.16 6.66
N GLY A 110 3.01 -5.30 5.53
CA GLY A 110 4.32 -5.97 5.46
C GLY A 110 4.26 -7.47 5.75
N ASN A 111 3.25 -8.15 5.20
CA ASN A 111 2.99 -9.59 5.38
C ASN A 111 2.59 -10.02 6.81
N ASN A 112 2.21 -9.08 7.68
CA ASN A 112 1.64 -9.39 9.00
C ASN A 112 0.13 -9.61 8.96
N ASP A 113 -0.55 -9.14 7.92
CA ASP A 113 -1.99 -9.25 7.75
C ASP A 113 -2.34 -9.87 6.39
N PHE A 114 -3.48 -10.55 6.32
CA PHE A 114 -3.98 -11.18 5.10
C PHE A 114 -5.36 -10.63 4.74
N ALA A 115 -5.59 -10.44 3.45
CA ALA A 115 -6.95 -10.33 2.95
C ALA A 115 -7.68 -11.66 3.18
N VAL A 116 -8.94 -11.58 3.62
CA VAL A 116 -9.76 -12.77 3.90
C VAL A 116 -10.95 -12.80 2.95
N ARG A 117 -11.23 -13.96 2.35
CA ARG A 117 -12.48 -14.20 1.62
C ARG A 117 -13.61 -14.32 2.62
N PHE A 118 -14.41 -13.28 2.75
CA PHE A 118 -15.53 -13.22 3.70
C PHE A 118 -16.42 -14.47 3.62
N THR A 119 -16.87 -14.86 2.43
CA THR A 119 -17.75 -16.03 2.25
C THR A 119 -17.11 -17.34 2.73
N ALA A 120 -15.82 -17.54 2.50
CA ALA A 120 -15.12 -18.75 2.94
C ALA A 120 -14.88 -18.73 4.47
N LEU A 121 -14.56 -17.57 5.05
CA LEU A 121 -14.47 -17.39 6.50
C LEU A 121 -15.83 -17.67 7.17
N GLU A 122 -16.89 -17.05 6.66
CA GLU A 122 -18.26 -17.23 7.16
C GLU A 122 -18.67 -18.71 7.10
N THR A 123 -18.40 -19.38 5.99
CA THR A 123 -18.70 -20.81 5.83
C THR A 123 -17.95 -21.65 6.87
N GLY A 124 -16.66 -21.41 7.08
CA GLY A 124 -15.86 -22.12 8.10
C GLY A 124 -16.38 -21.89 9.53
N LEU A 125 -16.76 -20.66 9.86
CA LEU A 125 -17.33 -20.32 11.17
C LEU A 125 -18.72 -20.97 11.38
N GLN A 126 -19.58 -20.96 10.38
CA GLN A 126 -20.90 -21.63 10.44
C GLN A 126 -20.76 -23.14 10.61
N ALA A 127 -19.79 -23.76 9.92
CA ALA A 127 -19.48 -25.18 10.09
C ALA A 127 -19.00 -25.49 11.51
N PHE A 128 -18.13 -24.64 12.08
CA PHE A 128 -17.65 -24.79 13.45
C PHE A 128 -18.76 -24.65 14.50
N ILE A 129 -19.67 -23.68 14.33
CA ILE A 129 -20.84 -23.52 15.20
C ILE A 129 -21.74 -24.76 15.14
N THR A 130 -21.94 -25.31 13.94
CA THR A 130 -22.71 -26.54 13.75
C THR A 130 -22.05 -27.72 14.46
N ASP A 131 -20.75 -27.92 14.29
CA ASP A 131 -19.97 -28.98 14.97
C ASP A 131 -20.03 -28.85 16.50
N LEU A 132 -19.89 -27.63 17.02
CA LEU A 132 -20.05 -27.32 18.45
C LEU A 132 -21.42 -27.75 18.96
N ASN A 133 -22.49 -27.34 18.28
CA ASN A 133 -23.85 -27.65 18.69
C ASN A 133 -24.14 -29.15 18.65
N THR A 134 -23.68 -29.86 17.61
CA THR A 134 -23.82 -31.32 17.49
C THR A 134 -23.09 -32.05 18.62
N LYS A 135 -21.84 -31.68 18.92
CA LYS A 135 -21.04 -32.32 19.97
C LYS A 135 -21.53 -32.00 21.36
N LEU A 136 -22.01 -30.78 21.58
CA LEU A 136 -22.63 -30.39 22.84
C LEU A 136 -23.90 -31.20 23.10
N ALA A 137 -24.78 -31.33 22.11
CA ALA A 137 -25.98 -32.15 22.21
C ALA A 137 -25.64 -33.61 22.52
N ALA A 138 -24.63 -34.20 21.86
CA ALA A 138 -24.17 -35.56 22.14
C ALA A 138 -23.64 -35.71 23.58
N ALA A 139 -22.82 -34.76 24.05
CA ALA A 139 -22.23 -34.81 25.39
C ALA A 139 -23.28 -34.79 26.52
N PHE A 140 -24.40 -34.08 26.34
CA PHE A 140 -25.49 -34.03 27.32
C PHE A 140 -26.34 -35.30 27.40
N THR A 141 -26.28 -36.18 26.40
CA THR A 141 -27.06 -37.43 26.39
C THR A 141 -26.42 -38.59 27.15
N GLY A 142 -25.14 -38.47 27.55
CA GLY A 142 -24.40 -39.49 28.29
C GLY A 142 -24.14 -39.09 29.76
N VAL A 143 -24.50 -39.97 30.71
CA VAL A 143 -24.07 -39.81 32.11
C VAL A 143 -22.54 -39.95 32.17
N GLY A 144 -21.83 -38.84 32.41
CA GLY A 144 -20.37 -38.79 32.43
C GLY A 144 -19.69 -38.42 31.09
N GLY A 145 -20.42 -37.77 30.17
CA GLY A 145 -19.98 -37.47 28.80
C GLY A 145 -18.55 -36.93 28.66
N SER A 146 -17.79 -37.58 27.77
CA SER A 146 -16.47 -37.12 27.32
C SER A 146 -16.61 -36.18 26.12
N TRP A 147 -15.92 -35.04 26.14
CA TRP A 147 -15.91 -34.09 25.02
C TRP A 147 -15.01 -34.61 23.89
N PRO A 148 -15.53 -34.84 22.67
CA PRO A 148 -14.74 -35.40 21.58
C PRO A 148 -13.79 -34.39 20.89
N GLY A 149 -13.72 -33.14 21.36
CA GLY A 149 -12.93 -32.07 20.73
C GLY A 149 -13.65 -31.45 19.53
N THR A 150 -13.34 -30.20 19.20
CA THR A 150 -13.83 -29.50 17.99
C THR A 150 -12.65 -29.05 17.14
N SER A 151 -12.88 -28.86 15.85
CA SER A 151 -11.86 -28.34 14.92
C SER A 151 -12.44 -27.20 14.11
N LEU A 152 -11.71 -26.10 14.05
CA LEU A 152 -12.00 -24.97 13.17
C LEU A 152 -11.04 -25.03 11.99
N ASP A 153 -11.57 -25.24 10.78
CA ASP A 153 -10.81 -25.09 9.55
C ASP A 153 -11.29 -23.85 8.80
N ILE A 154 -10.41 -22.84 8.74
CA ILE A 154 -10.60 -21.59 7.98
C ILE A 154 -9.50 -21.40 6.94
N SER A 155 -8.76 -22.47 6.60
CA SER A 155 -7.63 -22.39 5.67
C SER A 155 -8.04 -21.84 4.31
N GLY A 156 -9.23 -22.19 3.82
CA GLY A 156 -9.79 -21.68 2.56
C GLY A 156 -10.22 -20.21 2.58
N ALA A 157 -10.20 -19.55 3.75
CA ALA A 157 -10.51 -18.14 3.87
C ALA A 157 -9.32 -17.24 3.57
N LYS A 158 -8.08 -17.76 3.69
CA LYS A 158 -6.87 -17.01 3.40
C LYS A 158 -6.78 -16.70 1.91
N VAL A 159 -6.43 -15.46 1.58
CA VAL A 159 -6.07 -15.07 0.21
C VAL A 159 -4.56 -14.97 0.13
N ASP A 160 -3.93 -15.96 -0.49
CA ASP A 160 -2.50 -15.90 -0.79
C ASP A 160 -2.19 -14.98 -1.98
N GLU A 161 -3.15 -14.84 -2.91
CA GLU A 161 -2.99 -14.02 -4.13
C GLU A 161 -4.31 -13.29 -4.47
N VAL A 162 -4.22 -11.97 -4.70
CA VAL A 162 -5.33 -11.18 -5.25
C VAL A 162 -5.29 -11.32 -6.78
N LYS A 163 -6.25 -12.06 -7.35
CA LYS A 163 -6.38 -12.17 -8.81
C LYS A 163 -7.02 -10.90 -9.36
N LEU A 164 -6.32 -10.24 -10.28
CA LEU A 164 -6.93 -9.21 -11.13
C LEU A 164 -7.67 -9.88 -12.30
N PRO A 165 -8.78 -9.28 -12.79
CA PRO A 165 -9.53 -9.78 -13.94
C PRO A 165 -8.72 -9.80 -15.24
#